data_AF-A0A800EV97-F1
#
_entry.id   AF-A0A800EV97-F1
#
_cell.length_a   1.000
_cell.length_b   1.000
_cell.length_c   1.000
_cell.angle_alpha   90.00
_cell.angle_beta   90.00
_cell.angle_gamma   90.00
#
_symmetry.space_group_name_H-M   'P 1'
#
loop_
_entity.id
_entity.type
_entity.pdbx_description
1 polymer ?
#
loop_
_entity_poly.entity_id
_entity_poly.type
_entity_poly.pdbx_seq_one_letter_code
_entity_poly.pdbx_strand_id
1 'polypeptide(L)' 'ASEPVGKRLGFLIQEMNREANTIGSKANDAQIAQTAVALKEEVERLREQVENVE' A
#
# COMPACT_ATOMS: atom_id res chain seq x y z
N ALA A 1 -27.09 1.63 -0.69
CA ALA A 1 -26.43 1.63 0.62
C ALA A 1 -24.99 2.08 0.41
N SER A 2 -24.47 3.04 1.19
CA SER A 2 -23.05 3.40 1.11
C SER A 2 -22.22 2.21 1.55
N GLU A 3 -21.31 1.76 0.72
CA GLU A 3 -20.37 0.69 1.07
C GLU A 3 -19.57 1.11 2.33
N PRO A 4 -19.23 0.18 3.25
CA PRO A 4 -18.44 0.53 4.43
C PRO A 4 -17.13 1.18 4.00
N VAL A 5 -16.86 2.38 4.53
CA VAL A 5 -15.68 3.18 4.14
C VAL A 5 -14.38 2.39 4.34
N GLY A 6 -14.29 1.61 5.43
CA GLY A 6 -13.12 0.78 5.72
C GLY A 6 -12.88 -0.35 4.70
N LYS A 7 -13.94 -1.00 4.19
CA LYS A 7 -13.83 -1.97 3.08
C LYS A 7 -13.24 -1.33 1.82
N ARG A 8 -13.67 -0.12 1.46
CA ARG A 8 -13.14 0.62 0.30
C ARG A 8 -11.67 1.00 0.51
N LEU A 9 -11.30 1.42 1.73
CA LEU A 9 -9.91 1.72 2.08
C LEU A 9 -9.03 0.47 2.03
N GLY A 10 -9.53 -0.68 2.50
CA GLY A 10 -8.84 -1.96 2.40
C GLY A 10 -8.50 -2.35 0.95
N PHE A 11 -9.44 -2.16 0.02
CA PHE A 11 -9.17 -2.35 -1.42
C PHE A 11 -8.08 -1.41 -1.94
N LEU A 12 -8.10 -0.13 -1.56
CA LEU A 12 -7.09 0.83 -1.99
C LEU A 12 -5.70 0.46 -1.45
N ILE A 13 -5.61 0.09 -0.18
CA ILE A 13 -4.36 -0.38 0.45
C ILE A 13 -3.82 -1.61 -0.27
N GLN A 14 -4.70 -2.54 -0.67
CA GLN A 14 -4.30 -3.73 -1.42
C GLN A 14 -3.70 -3.37 -2.78
N GLU A 15 -4.34 -2.47 -3.53
CA GLU A 15 -3.82 -2.03 -4.83
C GLU A 15 -2.54 -1.20 -4.70
N MET A 16 -2.39 -0.38 -3.65
CA MET A 16 -1.14 0.33 -3.34
C MET A 16 0.01 -0.65 -3.07
N ASN A 17 -0.25 -1.72 -2.32
CA ASN A 17 0.72 -2.78 -2.08
C ASN A 17 1.11 -3.51 -3.37
N ARG A 18 0.13 -3.78 -4.25
CA ARG A 18 0.41 -4.38 -5.57
C ARG A 18 1.32 -3.48 -6.40
N GLU A 19 1.04 -2.18 -6.44
CA GLU A 19 1.83 -1.22 -7.19
C GLU A 19 3.26 -1.10 -6.65
N ALA A 20 3.43 -1.02 -5.33
CA ALA A 20 4.76 -0.98 -4.71
C ALA A 20 5.62 -2.21 -5.05
N ASN A 21 5.00 -3.40 -5.15
CA ASN A 21 5.68 -4.61 -5.59
C ASN A 21 6.04 -4.58 -7.09
N THR A 22 5.16 -4.04 -7.94
CA THR A 22 5.45 -3.85 -9.36
C THR A 22 6.64 -2.90 -9.54
N ILE A 23 6.65 -1.75 -8.86
CA ILE A 23 7.77 -0.81 -8.89
C ILE A 23 9.05 -1.50 -8.42
N GLY A 24 9.04 -2.15 -7.25
CA GLY A 24 10.22 -2.83 -6.71
C GLY A 24 10.76 -3.96 -7.60
N SER A 25 9.88 -4.73 -8.26
CA SER A 25 10.28 -5.84 -9.13
C SER A 25 10.69 -5.43 -10.55
N LYS A 26 10.36 -4.20 -10.97
CA LYS A 26 10.69 -3.66 -12.30
C LYS A 26 11.67 -2.49 -12.25
N ALA A 27 12.05 -2.01 -11.08
CA ALA A 27 13.05 -0.98 -10.90
C ALA A 27 14.44 -1.51 -11.30
N ASN A 28 15.03 -0.89 -12.32
CA ASN A 28 16.42 -1.12 -12.71
C ASN A 28 17.40 -0.18 -11.98
N ASP A 29 16.87 0.70 -11.12
CA ASP A 29 17.62 1.66 -10.33
C ASP A 29 17.51 1.31 -8.84
N ALA A 30 18.66 1.30 -8.16
CA ALA A 30 18.75 0.91 -6.76
C ALA A 30 18.04 1.89 -5.80
N GLN A 31 18.04 3.18 -6.10
CA GLN A 31 17.33 4.19 -5.30
C GLN A 31 15.82 4.04 -5.45
N ILE A 32 15.33 3.73 -6.66
CA ILE A 32 13.91 3.44 -6.90
C ILE A 32 13.51 2.16 -6.14
N ALA A 33 14.32 1.09 -6.20
CA ALA A 33 14.04 -0.13 -5.47
C ALA A 33 13.98 0.10 -3.95
N GLN A 34 14.91 0.89 -3.40
CA GLN A 34 14.90 1.25 -1.98
C GLN A 34 13.67 2.10 -1.60
N THR A 35 13.28 3.03 -2.47
CA THR A 35 12.06 3.83 -2.28
C THR A 35 10.81 2.95 -2.30
N ALA A 36 10.77 1.93 -3.15
CA ALA A 36 9.65 0.97 -3.19
C ALA A 36 9.54 0.14 -1.91
N VAL A 37 10.66 -0.19 -1.25
CA VAL A 37 10.66 -0.85 0.06
C VAL A 37 10.09 0.09 1.13
N ALA A 38 10.55 1.34 1.19
CA ALA A 38 10.01 2.33 2.12
C ALA A 38 8.51 2.56 1.90
N LEU A 39 8.07 2.61 0.64
CA LEU A 39 6.65 2.72 0.29
C LEU A 39 5.82 1.56 0.87
N LYS A 40 6.33 0.32 0.83
CA LYS A 40 5.64 -0.83 1.41
C LYS A 40 5.47 -0.70 2.92
N GLU A 41 6.45 -0.14 3.63
CA GLU A 41 6.33 0.14 5.06
C GLU A 41 5.23 1.16 5.36
N GLU A 42 5.15 2.25 4.57
CA GLU A 42 4.08 3.24 4.73
C GLU A 42 2.69 2.66 4.44
N VAL A 43 2.58 1.80 3.41
CA VAL A 43 1.31 1.13 3.08
C VAL A 43 0.86 0.21 4.23
N GLU A 44 1.77 -0.47 4.91
CA GLU A 44 1.43 -1.29 6.07
C GLU A 44 0.95 -0.44 7.26
N ARG A 45 1.60 0.71 7.53
CA ARG A 45 1.11 1.65 8.56
C ARG A 45 -0.28 2.21 8.24
N LEU A 46 -0.60 2.41 6.96
CA LEU A 46 -1.95 2.80 6.53
C LEU A 46 -2.94 1.66 6.76
N ARG A 47 -2.54 0.41 6.52
CA ARG A 47 -3.35 -0.79 6.79
C ARG A 47 -3.74 -0.87 8.27
N GLU A 48 -2.75 -0.76 9.15
CA GLU A 48 -2.97 -0.77 10.61
C GLU A 48 -3.89 0.38 11.05
N GLN A 49 -3.72 1.58 10.50
CA GLN A 49 -4.60 2.71 10.81
C GLN A 49 -6.05 2.45 10.40
N VAL A 50 -6.29 1.84 9.24
CA VAL A 50 -7.64 1.50 8.77
C VAL A 50 -8.27 0.43 9.66
N GLU A 51 -7.51 -0.60 10.06
CA GLU A 51 -8.00 -1.64 10.98
C GLU A 51 -8.32 -1.08 12.39
N ASN A 52 -7.60 -0.05 12.83
CA ASN A 52 -7.83 0.56 14.15
C ASN A 52 -9.03 1.52 14.21
N VAL A 53 -9.55 1.99 13.05
CA VAL A 53 -10.69 2.92 12.99
C VAL A 53 -12.00 2.25 12.55
N GLU A 54 -11.94 1.00 12.09
CA GLU A 54 -13.11 0.11 11.90
C GLU A 54 -13.66 -0.39 13.25
#